data_AF-E6XDH4-F1
#
_entry.id   AF-E6XDH4-F1
#
_cell.length_a   1.000
_cell.length_b   1.000
_cell.length_c   1.000
_cell.angle_alpha   90.00
_cell.angle_beta   90.00
_cell.angle_gamma   90.00
#
_symmetry.space_group_name_H-M   'P 1'
#
loop_
_entity.id
_entity.type
_entity.pdbx_description
1 polymer ?
#
loop_
_entity_poly.entity_id
_entity_poly.type
_entity_poly.pdbx_seq_one_letter_code
_entity_poly.pdbx_strand_id
1 'polypeptide(L)'
;MKKRIKNKKWHVATFLLLALVALISYENMIEKNPEHIIPEAITTEAKIALSHYPELENTRIEFKFKKDIKKSIMQAQPSFLSLLRPKKKRSYYIFISENFEIEGEKFSTKDIPKNVMIGWLGHELGHVMDYRDRSSLNLIWFGLKYYFSDSSLKEAERAADSYAISKNMDGYILDTKNFILNNTDLSEIYKARIRKYYLSPDEIMILVEERDRDKVKQ
;
A
#
# COMPACT_ATOMS: atom_id res chain seq x y z
N MET A 1 13.56 -53.22 -10.88
CA MET A 1 14.08 -52.08 -11.67
C MET A 1 13.42 -50.75 -11.23
N LYS A 2 13.86 -50.11 -10.13
CA LYS A 2 13.29 -48.82 -9.61
C LYS A 2 14.27 -48.09 -8.67
N LYS A 3 15.46 -47.69 -9.13
CA LYS A 3 16.41 -46.88 -8.31
C LYS A 3 16.96 -45.61 -8.96
N ARG A 4 16.49 -45.21 -10.15
CA ARG A 4 17.08 -44.09 -10.91
C ARG A 4 16.38 -42.72 -10.78
N ILE A 5 15.34 -42.61 -9.96
CA ILE A 5 14.50 -41.39 -9.85
C ILE A 5 14.93 -40.46 -8.69
N LYS A 6 15.70 -40.94 -7.71
CA LYS A 6 16.08 -40.13 -6.53
C LYS A 6 17.16 -39.07 -6.81
N ASN A 7 18.15 -39.34 -7.67
CA ASN A 7 19.29 -38.41 -7.87
C ASN A 7 18.92 -37.15 -8.69
N LYS A 8 17.95 -37.25 -9.61
CA LYS A 8 17.56 -36.11 -10.46
C LYS A 8 16.87 -34.99 -9.67
N LYS A 9 16.19 -35.32 -8.57
CA LYS A 9 15.52 -34.33 -7.69
C LYS A 9 16.51 -33.45 -6.95
N TRP A 10 17.66 -33.97 -6.54
CA TRP A 10 18.70 -33.20 -5.86
C TRP A 10 19.33 -32.17 -6.78
N HIS A 11 19.65 -32.52 -8.02
CA HIS A 11 20.20 -31.57 -9.00
C HIS A 11 19.21 -30.44 -9.34
N VAL A 12 17.91 -30.74 -9.45
CA VAL A 12 16.87 -29.71 -9.65
C VAL A 12 16.75 -28.80 -8.43
N ALA A 13 16.75 -29.36 -7.21
CA ALA A 13 16.70 -28.57 -5.98
C ALA A 13 17.93 -27.66 -5.82
N THR A 14 19.14 -28.16 -6.12
CA THR A 14 20.37 -27.37 -6.09
C THR A 14 20.36 -26.26 -7.14
N PHE A 15 19.87 -26.54 -8.36
CA PHE A 15 19.73 -25.52 -9.40
C PHE A 15 18.74 -24.42 -9.01
N LEU A 16 17.57 -24.78 -8.46
CA LEU A 16 16.59 -23.81 -7.96
C LEU A 16 17.14 -22.97 -6.81
N LEU A 17 17.94 -23.57 -5.92
CA LEU A 17 18.60 -22.84 -4.83
C LEU A 17 19.63 -21.85 -5.37
N LEU A 18 20.46 -22.25 -6.34
CA LEU A 18 21.45 -21.36 -6.96
C LEU A 18 20.77 -20.22 -7.73
N ALA A 19 19.68 -20.51 -8.45
CA ALA A 19 18.88 -19.50 -9.12
C ALA A 19 18.26 -18.51 -8.12
N LEU A 20 17.74 -19.00 -6.99
CA LEU A 20 17.22 -18.16 -5.91
C LEU A 20 18.32 -17.30 -5.28
N VAL A 21 19.51 -17.86 -5.01
CA VAL A 21 20.67 -17.12 -4.49
C VAL A 21 21.15 -16.05 -5.48
N ALA A 22 21.21 -16.37 -6.77
CA ALA A 22 21.56 -15.42 -7.82
C ALA A 22 20.51 -14.30 -7.92
N LEU A 23 19.21 -14.61 -7.80
CA LEU A 23 18.12 -13.64 -7.80
C LEU A 23 18.19 -12.70 -6.58
N ILE A 24 18.42 -13.26 -5.38
CA ILE A 24 18.63 -12.49 -4.15
C ILE A 24 19.85 -11.57 -4.30
N SER A 25 20.94 -12.07 -4.89
CA SER A 25 22.18 -11.31 -5.09
C SER A 25 22.02 -10.19 -6.11
N TYR A 26 21.29 -10.45 -7.20
CA TYR A 26 20.95 -9.46 -8.22
C TYR A 26 20.10 -8.32 -7.64
N GLU A 27 19.06 -8.65 -6.87
CA GLU A 27 18.24 -7.63 -6.21
C GLU A 27 19.04 -6.83 -5.16
N ASN A 28 19.96 -7.47 -4.42
CA ASN A 28 20.86 -6.77 -3.48
C ASN A 28 21.78 -5.75 -4.19
N MET A 29 22.18 -6.02 -5.44
CA MET A 29 22.98 -5.08 -6.24
C MET A 29 22.20 -3.85 -6.69
N ILE A 30 20.91 -4.01 -7.04
CA ILE A 30 20.03 -2.87 -7.40
C ILE A 30 19.74 -1.98 -6.17
N GLU A 31 19.92 -2.49 -4.95
CA GLU A 31 19.55 -1.82 -3.70
C GLU A 31 20.50 -0.69 -3.25
N LYS A 32 21.59 -0.38 -3.97
CA LYS A 32 22.59 0.61 -3.53
C LYS A 32 22.10 2.07 -3.43
N ASN A 33 20.85 2.37 -3.79
CA ASN A 33 20.16 3.62 -3.43
C ASN A 33 18.69 3.30 -3.09
N PRO A 34 18.19 3.57 -1.87
CA PRO A 34 16.79 3.37 -1.51
C PRO A 34 15.90 4.48 -2.07
N GLU A 35 16.10 4.85 -3.34
CA GLU A 35 15.34 5.93 -3.95
C GLU A 35 13.92 5.45 -4.30
N HIS A 36 12.93 6.27 -3.98
CA HIS A 36 11.56 6.04 -4.42
C HIS A 36 11.50 6.12 -5.94
N ILE A 37 10.84 5.16 -6.58
CA ILE A 37 10.63 5.18 -8.02
C ILE A 37 9.21 5.71 -8.26
N ILE A 38 9.11 6.94 -8.74
CA ILE A 38 7.84 7.65 -8.92
C ILE A 38 7.64 8.01 -10.40
N PRO A 39 6.50 7.65 -11.01
CA PRO A 39 6.17 8.08 -12.36
C PRO A 39 6.03 9.61 -12.47
N GLU A 40 6.43 10.17 -13.60
CA GLU A 40 6.37 11.62 -13.86
C GLU A 40 4.96 12.19 -13.63
N ALA A 41 3.93 11.47 -14.08
CA ALA A 41 2.53 11.87 -14.03
C ALA A 41 1.98 12.16 -12.62
N ILE A 42 2.61 11.64 -11.55
CA ILE A 42 2.18 11.84 -10.16
C ILE A 42 3.32 12.32 -9.26
N THR A 43 4.42 12.80 -9.87
CA THR A 43 5.64 13.13 -9.12
C THR A 43 5.38 14.22 -8.07
N THR A 44 4.53 15.20 -8.39
CA THR A 44 4.22 16.29 -7.48
C THR A 44 3.42 15.80 -6.28
N GLU A 45 2.37 15.04 -6.54
CA GLU A 45 1.43 14.52 -5.54
C GLU A 45 2.12 13.52 -4.61
N ALA A 46 2.91 12.60 -5.18
CA ALA A 46 3.67 11.61 -4.42
C ALA A 46 4.73 12.25 -3.53
N LYS A 47 5.45 13.28 -4.01
CA LYS A 47 6.43 14.00 -3.18
C LYS A 47 5.77 14.74 -2.03
N ILE A 48 4.61 15.36 -2.26
CA ILE A 48 3.84 15.99 -1.18
C ILE A 48 3.45 14.92 -0.15
N ALA A 49 2.81 13.82 -0.58
CA ALA A 49 2.42 12.74 0.32
C ALA A 49 3.63 12.19 1.11
N LEU A 50 4.74 11.87 0.45
CA LEU A 50 5.97 11.37 1.09
C LEU A 50 6.58 12.37 2.09
N SER A 51 6.45 13.68 1.88
CA SER A 51 6.97 14.68 2.82
C SER A 51 6.32 14.61 4.20
N HIS A 52 5.12 14.02 4.31
CA HIS A 52 4.46 13.75 5.59
C HIS A 52 5.01 12.50 6.31
N TYR A 53 5.78 11.63 5.63
CA TYR A 53 6.32 10.38 6.17
C TYR A 53 7.85 10.36 6.14
N PRO A 54 8.54 11.20 6.94
CA PRO A 54 10.01 11.21 6.99
C PRO A 54 10.59 9.84 7.35
N GLU A 55 9.85 8.99 8.06
CA GLU A 55 10.30 7.63 8.39
C GLU A 55 10.41 6.70 7.16
N LEU A 56 9.83 7.08 6.03
CA LEU A 56 9.90 6.33 4.78
C LEU A 56 11.05 6.77 3.86
N GLU A 57 11.82 7.79 4.23
CA GLU A 57 12.94 8.31 3.41
C GLU A 57 13.93 7.22 2.96
N ASN A 58 14.22 6.27 3.85
CA ASN A 58 15.14 5.15 3.57
C ASN A 58 14.40 3.85 3.21
N THR A 59 13.11 3.92 2.89
CA THR A 59 12.27 2.78 2.54
C THR A 59 12.03 2.78 1.03
N ARG A 60 12.50 1.74 0.33
CA ARG A 60 12.28 1.65 -1.12
C ARG A 60 10.81 1.42 -1.43
N ILE A 61 10.20 2.37 -2.13
CA ILE A 61 8.79 2.32 -2.57
C ILE A 61 8.77 2.60 -4.07
N GLU A 62 8.16 1.72 -4.83
CA GLU A 62 8.01 1.86 -6.28
C GLU A 62 6.52 2.03 -6.63
N PHE A 63 6.19 3.19 -7.18
CA PHE A 63 4.85 3.54 -7.63
C PHE A 63 4.68 3.07 -9.07
N LYS A 64 3.66 2.27 -9.35
CA LYS A 64 3.42 1.74 -10.70
C LYS A 64 1.97 1.89 -11.12
N PHE A 65 1.79 2.44 -12.31
CA PHE A 65 0.54 2.37 -13.02
C PHE A 65 0.25 0.94 -13.50
N LYS A 66 -0.98 0.49 -13.32
CA LYS A 66 -1.52 -0.77 -13.84
C LYS A 66 -2.80 -0.49 -14.59
N LYS A 67 -3.07 -1.28 -15.64
CA LYS A 67 -4.29 -1.12 -16.45
C LYS A 67 -5.57 -1.29 -15.65
N ASP A 68 -5.56 -2.22 -14.69
CA ASP A 68 -6.71 -2.52 -13.84
C ASP A 68 -6.23 -3.05 -12.48
N ILE A 69 -6.92 -2.63 -11.42
CA ILE A 69 -6.76 -3.08 -10.04
C ILE A 69 -8.17 -3.43 -9.54
N LYS A 70 -8.37 -4.69 -9.18
CA LYS A 70 -9.70 -5.16 -8.77
C LYS A 70 -10.08 -4.54 -7.43
N LYS A 71 -11.25 -3.89 -7.39
CA LYS A 71 -11.94 -3.40 -6.18
C LYS A 71 -11.30 -2.20 -5.48
N SER A 72 -10.23 -1.61 -6.02
CA SER A 72 -9.61 -0.41 -5.46
C SER A 72 -8.94 0.44 -6.54
N ILE A 73 -8.72 1.72 -6.23
CA ILE A 73 -8.06 2.67 -7.12
C ILE A 73 -6.54 2.59 -6.95
N MET A 74 -6.09 2.36 -5.71
CA MET A 74 -4.70 2.11 -5.37
C MET A 74 -4.56 0.87 -4.48
N GLN A 75 -3.33 0.35 -4.38
CA GLN A 75 -3.01 -0.75 -3.49
C GLN A 75 -1.51 -0.77 -3.15
N ALA A 76 -1.20 -0.71 -1.86
CA ALA A 76 0.11 -0.97 -1.30
C ALA A 76 0.34 -2.47 -1.06
N GLN A 77 1.55 -2.95 -1.32
CA GLN A 77 1.97 -4.29 -0.91
C GLN A 77 3.49 -4.40 -0.75
N PRO A 78 4.00 -5.28 0.12
CA PRO A 78 5.42 -5.61 0.12
C PRO A 78 5.83 -6.28 -1.19
N SER A 79 7.07 -6.04 -1.63
CA SER A 79 7.71 -6.86 -2.64
C SER A 79 7.94 -8.26 -2.07
N PHE A 80 7.38 -9.29 -2.72
CA PHE A 80 7.33 -10.65 -2.18
C PHE A 80 8.73 -11.20 -1.84
N LEU A 81 9.72 -10.99 -2.71
CA LEU A 81 11.09 -11.44 -2.48
C LEU A 81 11.77 -10.68 -1.33
N SER A 82 11.40 -9.41 -1.12
CA SER A 82 11.94 -8.60 -0.03
C SER A 82 11.48 -9.10 1.35
N LEU A 83 10.40 -9.88 1.45
CA LEU A 83 9.94 -10.46 2.72
C LEU A 83 10.93 -11.47 3.32
N LEU A 84 11.83 -12.03 2.50
CA LEU A 84 12.92 -12.90 2.97
C LEU A 84 14.09 -12.10 3.57
N ARG A 85 14.08 -10.76 3.46
CA ARG A 85 15.09 -9.86 4.01
C ARG A 85 14.71 -9.31 5.38
N PRO A 86 15.69 -8.77 6.15
CA PRO A 86 15.41 -8.02 7.36
C PRO A 86 14.44 -6.87 7.11
N LYS A 87 13.63 -6.50 8.12
CA LYS A 87 12.59 -5.45 8.01
C LYS A 87 13.10 -4.15 7.36
N LYS A 88 14.30 -3.70 7.73
CA LYS A 88 14.95 -2.47 7.24
C LYS A 88 15.33 -2.49 5.75
N LYS A 89 15.34 -3.67 5.11
CA LYS A 89 15.71 -3.87 3.69
C LYS A 89 14.52 -4.30 2.83
N ARG A 90 13.30 -4.18 3.37
CA ARG A 90 12.10 -4.49 2.60
C ARG A 90 11.80 -3.36 1.62
N SER A 91 11.23 -3.75 0.49
CA SER A 91 10.74 -2.82 -0.52
C SER A 91 9.25 -3.02 -0.73
N TYR A 92 8.59 -1.99 -1.21
CA TYR A 92 7.14 -1.94 -1.34
C TYR A 92 6.76 -1.46 -2.73
N TYR A 93 5.57 -1.88 -3.15
CA TYR A 93 4.91 -1.37 -4.34
C TYR A 93 3.66 -0.61 -3.93
N ILE A 94 3.43 0.53 -4.57
CA ILE A 94 2.13 1.20 -4.58
C ILE A 94 1.62 1.14 -6.01
N PHE A 95 0.58 0.34 -6.22
CA PHE A 95 -0.07 0.24 -7.52
C PHE A 95 -1.17 1.27 -7.64
N ILE A 96 -1.24 1.90 -8.80
CA ILE A 96 -2.25 2.92 -9.14
C ILE A 96 -2.94 2.46 -10.41
N SER A 97 -4.26 2.41 -10.41
CA SER A 97 -4.98 2.06 -11.63
C SER A 97 -4.92 3.23 -12.63
N GLU A 98 -4.54 3.02 -13.88
CA GLU A 98 -4.62 4.06 -14.92
C GLU A 98 -6.07 4.42 -15.22
N ASN A 99 -6.90 3.38 -15.22
CA ASN A 99 -8.34 3.47 -15.24
C ASN A 99 -8.85 2.56 -14.15
N PHE A 100 -9.86 2.97 -13.41
CA PHE A 100 -10.54 2.06 -12.50
C PHE A 100 -11.95 1.83 -13.01
N GLU A 101 -12.32 0.56 -13.02
CA GLU A 101 -13.68 0.15 -13.32
C GLU A 101 -14.38 -0.17 -12.00
N ILE A 102 -15.39 0.61 -11.67
CA ILE A 102 -16.25 0.34 -10.52
C ILE A 102 -17.59 -0.09 -11.08
N GLU A 103 -17.85 -1.40 -10.99
CA GLU A 103 -19.13 -2.01 -11.39
C GLU A 103 -19.54 -1.72 -12.85
N GLY A 104 -18.57 -1.68 -13.76
CA GLY A 104 -18.79 -1.47 -15.19
C GLY A 104 -18.57 -0.03 -15.66
N GLU A 105 -18.43 0.93 -14.76
CA GLU A 105 -18.13 2.32 -15.09
C GLU A 105 -16.63 2.61 -15.03
N LYS A 106 -16.09 3.22 -16.09
CA LYS A 106 -14.65 3.49 -16.25
C LYS A 106 -14.32 4.94 -15.92
N PHE A 107 -13.38 5.11 -15.01
CA PHE A 107 -12.84 6.41 -14.60
C PHE A 107 -11.38 6.51 -14.94
N SER A 108 -10.94 7.68 -15.44
CA SER A 108 -9.52 7.95 -15.63
C SER A 108 -8.92 8.55 -14.38
N THR A 109 -7.73 8.09 -13.98
CA THR A 109 -7.01 8.71 -12.85
C THR A 109 -6.44 10.10 -13.16
N LYS A 110 -6.51 10.53 -14.43
CA LYS A 110 -6.07 11.86 -14.86
C LYS A 110 -7.01 12.98 -14.43
N ASP A 111 -8.29 12.69 -14.23
CA ASP A 111 -9.32 13.69 -13.93
C ASP A 111 -9.49 13.94 -12.42
N ILE A 112 -8.59 13.35 -11.62
CA ILE A 112 -8.72 13.32 -10.18
C ILE A 112 -8.11 14.59 -9.60
N PRO A 113 -8.83 15.31 -8.71
CA PRO A 113 -8.30 16.49 -8.07
C PRO A 113 -6.99 16.18 -7.35
N LYS A 114 -6.05 17.12 -7.42
CA LYS A 114 -4.71 16.96 -6.85
C LYS A 114 -4.73 16.55 -5.37
N ASN A 115 -5.57 17.20 -4.55
CA ASN A 115 -5.69 16.87 -3.12
C ASN A 115 -6.20 15.45 -2.88
N VAL A 116 -7.11 14.96 -3.72
CA VAL A 116 -7.66 13.61 -3.64
C VAL A 116 -6.58 12.58 -3.95
N MET A 117 -5.76 12.84 -4.97
CA MET A 117 -4.60 12.01 -5.33
C MET A 117 -3.57 11.97 -4.19
N ILE A 118 -3.25 13.12 -3.59
CA ILE A 118 -2.37 13.20 -2.40
C ILE A 118 -2.95 12.40 -1.23
N GLY A 119 -4.26 12.49 -0.99
CA GLY A 119 -4.94 11.75 0.07
C GLY A 119 -4.89 10.24 -0.11
N TRP A 120 -5.16 9.72 -1.32
CA TRP A 120 -4.98 8.29 -1.59
C TRP A 120 -3.53 7.85 -1.44
N LEU A 121 -2.57 8.60 -1.97
CA LEU A 121 -1.15 8.27 -1.81
C LEU A 121 -0.76 8.25 -0.32
N GLY A 122 -1.27 9.20 0.47
CA GLY A 122 -1.11 9.21 1.93
C GLY A 122 -1.67 7.96 2.60
N HIS A 123 -2.89 7.56 2.24
CA HIS A 123 -3.49 6.32 2.73
C HIS A 123 -2.62 5.09 2.42
N GLU A 124 -2.14 4.96 1.17
CA GLU A 124 -1.26 3.85 0.77
C GLU A 124 0.10 3.88 1.51
N LEU A 125 0.65 5.06 1.78
CA LEU A 125 1.84 5.20 2.63
C LEU A 125 1.55 4.80 4.07
N GLY A 126 0.33 5.03 4.58
CA GLY A 126 -0.16 4.51 5.86
C GLY A 126 -0.12 2.98 5.93
N HIS A 127 -0.50 2.29 4.85
CA HIS A 127 -0.29 0.84 4.75
C HIS A 127 1.19 0.46 4.78
N VAL A 128 2.06 1.18 4.07
CA VAL A 128 3.51 0.90 4.09
C VAL A 128 4.08 1.05 5.51
N MET A 129 3.63 2.07 6.27
CA MET A 129 4.01 2.25 7.68
C MET A 129 3.60 1.03 8.52
N ASP A 130 2.36 0.57 8.40
CA ASP A 130 1.89 -0.63 9.10
C ASP A 130 2.72 -1.88 8.74
N TYR A 131 3.04 -2.05 7.45
CA TYR A 131 3.80 -3.22 6.99
C TYR A 131 5.24 -3.24 7.49
N ARG A 132 5.85 -2.06 7.67
CA ARG A 132 7.24 -1.92 8.14
C ARG A 132 7.44 -2.50 9.53
N ASP A 133 6.45 -2.37 10.40
CA ASP A 133 6.55 -2.77 11.80
C ASP A 133 6.24 -4.27 12.00
N ARG A 134 5.61 -4.92 11.01
CA ARG A 134 5.26 -6.35 11.06
C ARG A 134 6.43 -7.29 10.77
N SER A 135 6.47 -8.46 11.42
CA SER A 135 7.41 -9.54 11.03
C SER A 135 6.97 -10.19 9.72
N SER A 136 7.87 -10.91 9.01
CA SER A 136 7.52 -11.46 7.67
C SER A 136 6.37 -12.47 7.76
N LEU A 137 6.39 -13.36 8.76
CA LEU A 137 5.31 -14.31 9.02
C LEU A 137 4.01 -13.60 9.41
N ASN A 138 4.09 -12.55 10.25
CA ASN A 138 2.91 -11.76 10.61
C ASN A 138 2.32 -11.06 9.38
N LEU A 139 3.15 -10.50 8.49
CA LEU A 139 2.70 -9.79 7.29
C LEU A 139 2.04 -10.74 6.27
N ILE A 140 2.55 -11.96 6.11
CA ILE A 140 1.90 -13.01 5.31
C ILE A 140 0.53 -13.36 5.92
N TRP A 141 0.48 -13.61 7.23
CA TRP A 141 -0.76 -13.95 7.92
C TRP A 141 -1.78 -12.80 7.89
N PHE A 142 -1.29 -11.57 8.03
CA PHE A 142 -2.07 -10.35 7.87
C PHE A 142 -2.67 -10.27 6.47
N GLY A 143 -1.89 -10.49 5.41
CA GLY A 143 -2.39 -10.50 4.04
C GLY A 143 -3.46 -11.56 3.78
N LEU A 144 -3.32 -12.75 4.37
CA LEU A 144 -4.35 -13.78 4.32
C LEU A 144 -5.64 -13.33 5.03
N LYS A 145 -5.52 -12.82 6.26
CA LYS A 145 -6.66 -12.31 7.02
C LYS A 145 -7.37 -11.17 6.30
N TYR A 146 -6.61 -10.21 5.79
CA TYR A 146 -7.11 -9.08 5.02
C TYR A 146 -7.99 -9.53 3.84
N TYR A 147 -7.58 -10.60 3.14
CA TYR A 147 -8.33 -11.13 2.02
C TYR A 147 -9.60 -11.91 2.43
N PHE A 148 -9.56 -12.66 3.54
CA PHE A 148 -10.64 -13.57 3.93
C PHE A 148 -11.57 -13.06 5.04
N SER A 149 -11.25 -11.95 5.72
CA SER A 149 -11.97 -11.47 6.90
C SER A 149 -12.33 -10.00 6.79
N ASP A 150 -13.64 -9.71 6.80
CA ASP A 150 -14.18 -8.35 6.79
C ASP A 150 -13.70 -7.49 7.96
N SER A 151 -13.56 -8.07 9.15
CA SER A 151 -13.07 -7.34 10.31
C SER A 151 -11.59 -7.00 10.18
N SER A 152 -10.78 -7.92 9.64
CA SER A 152 -9.35 -7.68 9.43
C SER A 152 -9.10 -6.67 8.32
N LEU A 153 -9.93 -6.70 7.26
CA LEU A 153 -9.95 -5.68 6.23
C LEU A 153 -10.30 -4.31 6.84
N LYS A 154 -11.40 -4.21 7.62
CA LYS A 154 -11.78 -2.97 8.29
C LYS A 154 -10.67 -2.43 9.20
N GLU A 155 -10.02 -3.29 9.97
CA GLU A 155 -8.91 -2.91 10.84
C GLU A 155 -7.72 -2.36 10.04
N ALA A 156 -7.35 -3.01 8.94
CA ALA A 156 -6.26 -2.58 8.07
C ALA A 156 -6.52 -1.22 7.41
N GLU A 157 -7.70 -1.02 6.82
CA GLU A 157 -8.10 0.23 6.15
C GLU A 157 -8.14 1.39 7.15
N ARG A 158 -8.67 1.15 8.35
CA ARG A 158 -8.71 2.16 9.42
C ARG A 158 -7.32 2.44 9.98
N ALA A 159 -6.45 1.45 10.08
CA ALA A 159 -5.06 1.66 10.49
C ALA A 159 -4.31 2.56 9.50
N ALA A 160 -4.52 2.37 8.20
CA ALA A 160 -3.94 3.24 7.16
C ALA A 160 -4.42 4.69 7.27
N ASP A 161 -5.74 4.92 7.41
CA ASP A 161 -6.28 6.26 7.64
C ASP A 161 -5.71 6.89 8.92
N SER A 162 -5.65 6.13 10.03
CA SER A 162 -5.08 6.60 11.31
C SER A 162 -3.60 6.99 11.17
N TYR A 163 -2.79 6.23 10.44
CA TYR A 163 -1.41 6.62 10.15
C TYR A 163 -1.36 7.95 9.37
N ALA A 164 -2.16 8.11 8.33
CA ALA A 164 -2.21 9.36 7.58
C ALA A 164 -2.62 10.57 8.44
N ILE A 165 -3.63 10.41 9.30
CA ILE A 165 -4.05 11.45 10.25
C ILE A 165 -2.93 11.78 11.24
N SER A 166 -2.23 10.78 11.76
CA SER A 166 -1.08 10.99 12.66
C SER A 166 0.06 11.79 12.00
N LYS A 167 0.12 11.79 10.66
CA LYS A 167 1.09 12.53 9.84
C LYS A 167 0.57 13.84 9.27
N ASN A 168 -0.51 14.38 9.83
CA ASN A 168 -1.11 15.66 9.43
C ASN A 168 -1.65 15.66 7.99
N MET A 169 -2.18 14.51 7.54
CA MET A 169 -2.84 14.40 6.23
C MET A 169 -4.37 14.39 6.32
N ASP A 170 -4.95 14.70 7.48
CA ASP A 170 -6.38 14.69 7.73
C ASP A 170 -7.19 15.47 6.68
N GLY A 171 -6.76 16.68 6.29
CA GLY A 171 -7.40 17.45 5.22
C GLY A 171 -7.44 16.72 3.88
N TYR A 172 -6.34 16.09 3.47
CA TYR A 172 -6.30 15.31 2.22
C TYR A 172 -7.18 14.06 2.29
N ILE A 173 -7.21 13.37 3.44
CA ILE A 173 -8.06 12.20 3.64
C ILE A 173 -9.54 12.59 3.61
N LEU A 174 -9.91 13.73 4.20
CA LEU A 174 -11.27 14.26 4.15
C LEU A 174 -11.67 14.64 2.71
N ASP A 175 -10.79 15.33 1.98
CA ASP A 175 -11.01 15.66 0.56
C ASP A 175 -11.26 14.40 -0.27
N THR A 176 -10.45 13.35 -0.07
CA THR A 176 -10.63 12.05 -0.73
C THR A 176 -11.97 11.39 -0.40
N LYS A 177 -12.36 11.36 0.88
CA LYS A 177 -13.65 10.76 1.28
C LYS A 177 -14.83 11.54 0.71
N ASN A 178 -14.77 12.87 0.75
CA ASN A 178 -15.81 13.73 0.20
C ASN A 178 -15.93 13.55 -1.31
N PHE A 179 -14.79 13.48 -2.02
CA PHE A 179 -14.78 13.17 -3.45
C PHE A 179 -15.48 11.84 -3.72
N ILE A 180 -15.12 10.77 -3.01
CA ILE A 180 -15.70 9.44 -3.24
C ILE A 180 -17.20 9.41 -2.93
N LEU A 181 -17.60 9.92 -1.77
CA LEU A 181 -18.98 9.77 -1.29
C LEU A 181 -19.97 10.66 -2.05
N ASN A 182 -19.51 11.79 -2.59
CA ASN A 182 -20.36 12.75 -3.31
C ASN A 182 -20.28 12.62 -4.84
N ASN A 183 -19.36 11.82 -5.38
CA ASN A 183 -19.24 11.63 -6.83
C ASN A 183 -20.41 10.80 -7.36
N THR A 184 -21.20 11.36 -8.28
CA THR A 184 -22.41 10.72 -8.84
C THR A 184 -22.13 9.48 -9.67
N ASP A 185 -20.94 9.41 -10.25
CA ASP A 185 -20.54 8.37 -11.18
C ASP A 185 -20.02 7.14 -10.41
N LEU A 186 -19.59 7.31 -9.16
CA LEU A 186 -19.25 6.16 -8.31
C LEU A 186 -20.48 5.41 -7.84
N SER A 187 -20.48 4.09 -8.06
CA SER A 187 -21.59 3.23 -7.68
C SER A 187 -21.89 3.25 -6.18
N GLU A 188 -23.16 3.07 -5.83
CA GLU A 188 -23.58 3.07 -4.43
C GLU A 188 -23.00 1.88 -3.64
N ILE A 189 -22.73 0.75 -4.31
CA ILE A 189 -22.09 -0.41 -3.68
C ILE A 189 -20.64 -0.07 -3.30
N TYR A 190 -19.91 0.64 -4.16
CA TYR A 190 -18.57 1.12 -3.82
C TYR A 190 -18.60 2.12 -2.67
N LYS A 191 -19.51 3.10 -2.70
CA LYS A 191 -19.69 4.03 -1.57
C LYS A 191 -20.06 3.31 -0.28
N ALA A 192 -20.93 2.30 -0.34
CA ALA A 192 -21.29 1.48 0.81
C ALA A 192 -20.09 0.70 1.36
N ARG A 193 -19.21 0.17 0.49
CA ARG A 193 -17.94 -0.44 0.89
C ARG A 193 -17.07 0.57 1.64
N ILE A 194 -16.93 1.79 1.11
CA ILE A 194 -16.14 2.85 1.75
C ILE A 194 -16.70 3.21 3.13
N ARG A 195 -18.02 3.38 3.26
CA ARG A 195 -18.68 3.62 4.56
C ARG A 195 -18.50 2.45 5.54
N LYS A 196 -18.44 1.21 5.06
CA LYS A 196 -18.33 0.00 5.91
C LYS A 196 -16.93 -0.16 6.51
N TYR A 197 -15.89 -0.01 5.69
CA TYR A 197 -14.52 -0.40 6.06
C TYR A 197 -13.62 0.75 6.51
N TYR A 198 -13.90 1.99 6.13
CA TYR A 198 -13.01 3.12 6.39
C TYR A 198 -13.53 4.00 7.55
N LEU A 199 -12.72 4.96 8.01
CA LEU A 199 -13.18 5.96 8.97
C LEU A 199 -14.22 6.90 8.33
N SER A 200 -15.26 7.27 9.07
CA SER A 200 -16.15 8.37 8.68
C SER A 200 -15.46 9.74 8.87
N PRO A 201 -15.97 10.82 8.26
CA PRO A 201 -15.49 12.17 8.54
C PRO A 201 -15.51 12.52 10.04
N ASP A 202 -16.57 12.16 10.76
CA ASP A 202 -16.68 12.42 12.21
C ASP A 202 -15.61 11.64 13.00
N GLU A 203 -15.37 10.37 12.65
CA GLU A 203 -14.31 9.58 13.28
C GLU A 203 -12.93 10.16 13.02
N ILE A 204 -12.68 10.73 11.83
CA ILE A 204 -11.44 11.45 11.53
C ILE A 204 -11.29 12.66 12.44
N MET A 205 -12.34 13.47 12.60
CA MET A 205 -12.30 14.66 13.43
C MET A 205 -11.95 14.31 14.89
N ILE A 206 -12.52 13.22 15.42
CA ILE A 206 -12.17 12.72 16.76
C ILE A 206 -10.67 12.38 16.85
N LEU A 207 -10.12 11.65 15.87
CA LEU A 207 -8.70 11.29 15.85
C LEU A 207 -7.77 12.51 15.70
N VAL A 208 -8.20 13.51 14.93
CA VAL A 208 -7.47 14.78 14.77
C VAL A 208 -7.41 15.52 16.10
N GLU A 209 -8.54 15.64 16.80
CA GLU A 209 -8.58 16.26 18.12
C GLU A 209 -7.73 15.49 19.15
N GLU A 210 -7.75 14.16 19.13
CA GLU A 210 -6.89 13.31 19.98
C GLU A 210 -5.41 13.61 19.73
N ARG A 211 -4.98 13.56 18.47
CA ARG A 211 -3.61 13.88 18.05
C ARG A 211 -3.19 15.27 18.52
N ASP A 212 -4.02 16.28 18.32
CA ASP A 212 -3.68 17.66 18.62
C ASP A 212 -3.67 17.93 20.12
N ARG A 213 -4.54 17.27 20.91
CA ARG A 213 -4.45 17.28 22.37
C ARG A 213 -3.14 16.68 22.88
N ASP A 214 -2.67 15.59 22.27
CA ASP A 214 -1.44 14.91 22.70
C ASP A 214 -0.18 15.71 22.36
N LYS A 215 -0.19 16.50 21.27
CA LYS A 215 0.90 17.44 20.96
C LYS A 215 1.03 18.57 21.97
N VAL A 216 -0.08 19.05 22.55
CA VAL A 216 -0.08 20.14 23.54
C VAL A 216 0.44 19.69 24.91
N LYS A 217 0.44 18.38 25.17
CA LYS A 217 0.93 17.79 26.44
C LYS A 217 2.42 17.45 26.45
N GLN A 218 3.10 17.50 25.31
CA GLN A 218 4.54 17.23 25.17
C GLN A 218 5.33 18.54 25.20
#